data_AF-A0A6P8H6K5-F1
#
_entry.id   AF-A0A6P8H6K5-F1
#
_cell.length_a   1.000
_cell.length_b   1.000
_cell.length_c   1.000
_cell.angle_alpha   90.00
_cell.angle_beta   90.00
_cell.angle_gamma   90.00
#
_symmetry.space_group_name_H-M   'P 1'
#
loop_
_entity.id
_entity.type
_entity.pdbx_description
1 polymer ?
#
loop_
_entity_poly.entity_id
_entity_poly.type
_entity_poly.pdbx_seq_one_letter_code
_entity_poly.pdbx_strand_id
1 'polypeptide(L)'
;MDGELEQMSDEGMVGMLHNSPEIKTLKDVRRYDKKTLVCPGGCEAQLLLSEIAGHECVEYLKNELKRMDENFNELESRVAEMVAMEAYYKEKLSSLENKIEEMTEEMKVLLLERTRRDEIFSSKETFYKEQTAALKEQVAKLEKRRQEGRSQSLKRPSGDDQDEAEYDIQRVEREWALRYDKLLAEKITMETLYQRKDREYRQEMSAMKQEVYALRDSLRLEREVMALEYDQANFEKLQSLIDQLEELVRQKRIDTQKFDNAEVGEKDRLYPNHSEEEYVNERDDELGEIRDINANHAKKRPPDSVGSLESEEELIIESN
;
A
#
# COMPACT_ATOMS: atom_id res chain seq x y z
N MET A 1 -26.24 30.12 -12.69
CA MET A 1 -25.85 31.54 -12.69
C MET A 1 -24.66 31.62 -13.61
N ASP A 2 -24.96 31.88 -14.86
CA ASP A 2 -23.98 32.12 -15.92
C ASP A 2 -23.34 33.48 -15.66
N GLY A 3 -22.02 33.48 -15.52
CA GLY A 3 -21.22 34.66 -15.20
C GLY A 3 -20.03 34.74 -16.15
N GLU A 4 -20.33 35.27 -17.33
CA GLU A 4 -19.51 36.17 -18.15
C GLU A 4 -17.99 35.91 -18.20
N LEU A 5 -17.57 35.30 -19.31
CA LEU A 5 -16.23 35.44 -19.89
C LEU A 5 -15.99 36.94 -20.19
N GLU A 6 -15.14 37.59 -19.40
CA GLU A 6 -14.53 38.85 -19.80
C GLU A 6 -13.52 38.59 -20.93
N GLN A 7 -13.95 38.91 -22.15
CA GLN A 7 -13.07 39.17 -23.27
C GLN A 7 -12.26 40.43 -22.95
N MET A 8 -11.01 40.26 -22.51
CA MET A 8 -10.04 41.36 -22.60
C MET A 8 -9.65 41.51 -24.07
N SER A 9 -10.29 42.49 -24.70
CA SER A 9 -9.95 43.01 -26.01
C SER A 9 -8.52 43.57 -26.00
N ASP A 10 -7.74 43.05 -26.94
CA ASP A 10 -6.36 43.37 -27.26
C ASP A 10 -6.26 44.75 -27.98
N GLU A 11 -6.77 45.80 -27.33
CA GLU A 11 -6.75 47.17 -27.86
C GLU A 11 -5.78 48.05 -27.07
N GLY A 12 -4.49 47.86 -27.37
CA GLY A 12 -3.42 48.64 -26.74
C GLY A 12 -2.14 48.80 -27.54
N MET A 13 -2.10 48.43 -28.83
CA MET A 13 -0.85 48.58 -29.61
C MET A 13 -1.03 48.77 -31.13
N VAL A 14 -2.08 49.46 -31.56
CA VAL A 14 -2.26 49.83 -32.99
C VAL A 14 -2.10 51.33 -33.15
N GLY A 15 -0.86 51.81 -33.04
CA GLY A 15 -0.63 53.25 -32.99
C GLY A 15 0.74 53.76 -33.35
N MET A 16 1.64 53.01 -34.01
CA MET A 16 2.88 53.57 -34.61
C MET A 16 3.47 52.72 -35.77
N LEU A 17 2.63 52.10 -36.61
CA LEU A 17 3.10 51.37 -37.80
C LEU A 17 2.58 51.98 -39.10
N HIS A 18 2.70 53.29 -39.27
CA HIS A 18 2.61 53.90 -40.60
C HIS A 18 3.62 55.04 -40.72
N ASN A 19 4.84 54.65 -41.12
CA ASN A 19 5.70 55.38 -42.06
C ASN A 19 6.97 54.56 -42.29
N SER A 20 6.82 53.35 -42.82
CA SER A 20 7.95 52.62 -43.41
C SER A 20 8.07 53.09 -44.86
N PRO A 21 9.15 53.76 -45.28
CA PRO A 21 9.33 54.08 -46.70
C PRO A 21 9.49 52.76 -47.46
N GLU A 22 8.56 52.47 -48.37
CA GLU A 22 8.65 51.31 -49.26
C GLU A 22 10.01 51.30 -49.97
N ILE A 23 10.80 50.25 -49.73
CA ILE A 23 12.08 50.01 -50.39
C ILE A 23 11.79 49.67 -51.85
N LYS A 24 11.90 50.66 -52.74
CA LYS A 24 11.56 50.50 -54.17
C LYS A 24 12.77 50.46 -55.10
N THR A 25 14.01 50.65 -54.61
CA THR A 25 15.22 50.54 -55.45
C THR A 25 16.46 49.96 -54.76
N LEU A 26 17.37 49.33 -55.52
CA LEU A 26 18.70 48.87 -55.06
C LEU A 26 19.58 50.01 -54.47
N LYS A 27 19.27 51.28 -54.78
CA LYS A 27 19.95 52.44 -54.19
C LYS A 27 19.50 52.71 -52.75
N ASP A 28 18.29 52.31 -52.39
CA ASP A 28 17.77 52.45 -51.02
C ASP A 28 18.41 51.40 -50.10
N VAL A 29 18.57 50.15 -50.55
CA VAL A 29 19.30 49.09 -49.83
C VAL A 29 20.73 49.53 -49.49
N ARG A 30 21.47 50.11 -50.47
CA ARG A 30 22.84 50.63 -50.25
C ARG A 30 22.91 51.84 -49.30
N ARG A 31 21.81 52.57 -49.09
CA ARG A 31 21.73 53.66 -48.11
C ARG A 31 21.48 53.14 -46.70
N TYR A 32 20.80 52.01 -46.54
CA TYR A 32 20.61 51.36 -45.24
C TYR A 32 21.88 50.62 -44.79
N ASP A 33 22.65 50.03 -45.71
CA ASP A 33 23.98 49.44 -45.41
C ASP A 33 25.00 50.43 -44.83
N LYS A 34 24.76 51.74 -44.95
CA LYS A 34 25.64 52.80 -44.41
C LYS A 34 25.09 53.47 -43.15
N LYS A 35 23.88 53.12 -42.71
CA LYS A 35 23.28 53.70 -41.51
C LYS A 35 23.59 52.81 -40.32
N THR A 36 24.24 53.40 -39.33
CA THR A 36 24.40 52.79 -38.02
C THR A 36 23.14 53.01 -37.18
N LEU A 37 22.73 52.00 -36.43
CA LEU A 37 21.67 52.05 -35.43
C LEU A 37 22.29 51.87 -34.04
N VAL A 38 21.69 52.51 -33.04
CA VAL A 38 22.13 52.31 -31.66
C VAL A 38 21.75 50.90 -31.20
N CYS A 39 22.64 50.25 -30.47
CA CYS A 39 22.44 48.90 -29.95
C CYS A 39 21.13 48.81 -29.13
N PRO A 40 20.23 47.88 -29.46
CA PRO A 40 18.95 47.73 -28.77
C PRO A 40 19.10 47.21 -27.33
N GLY A 41 20.24 46.60 -27.00
CA GLY A 41 20.56 46.17 -25.63
C GLY A 41 21.10 47.30 -24.73
N GLY A 42 21.13 48.55 -25.21
CA GLY A 42 21.38 49.72 -24.36
C GLY A 42 22.85 50.06 -24.11
N CYS A 43 23.81 49.45 -24.80
CA CYS A 43 25.24 49.80 -24.65
C CYS A 43 25.67 51.04 -25.46
N GLU A 44 24.72 51.73 -26.10
CA GLU A 44 24.93 52.94 -26.91
C GLU A 44 25.84 52.80 -28.16
N ALA A 45 26.34 51.59 -28.44
CA ALA A 45 27.16 51.32 -29.62
C ALA A 45 26.38 51.57 -30.92
N GLN A 46 27.02 52.22 -31.90
CA GLN A 46 26.47 52.44 -33.24
C GLN A 46 26.88 51.29 -34.16
N LEU A 47 25.91 50.47 -34.57
CA LEU A 47 26.12 49.22 -35.29
C LEU A 47 25.49 49.28 -36.68
N LEU A 48 26.16 48.72 -37.68
CA LEU A 48 25.50 48.48 -38.97
C LEU A 48 24.39 47.43 -38.80
N LEU A 49 23.36 47.50 -39.64
CA LEU A 49 22.24 46.55 -39.61
C LEU A 49 22.68 45.08 -39.63
N SER A 50 23.74 44.76 -40.36
CA SER A 50 24.32 43.41 -40.43
C SER A 50 25.01 42.96 -39.14
N GLU A 51 25.46 43.90 -38.31
CA GLU A 51 26.26 43.63 -37.10
C GLU A 51 25.38 43.44 -35.85
N ILE A 52 24.15 43.96 -35.86
CA ILE A 52 23.23 43.92 -34.71
C ILE A 52 22.95 42.49 -34.24
N ALA A 53 22.77 41.54 -35.18
CA ALA A 53 22.39 40.17 -34.84
C ALA A 53 23.46 39.38 -34.06
N GLY A 54 24.73 39.72 -34.26
CA GLY A 54 25.89 39.12 -33.60
C GLY A 54 26.52 40.00 -32.52
N HIS A 55 25.87 41.11 -32.15
CA HIS A 55 26.38 41.99 -31.11
C HIS A 55 26.14 41.40 -29.72
N GLU A 56 27.13 41.52 -28.82
CA GLU A 56 27.15 40.88 -27.50
C GLU A 56 25.89 41.15 -26.66
N CYS A 57 25.36 42.38 -26.65
CA CYS A 57 24.13 42.68 -25.90
C CYS A 57 22.90 41.95 -26.44
N VAL A 58 22.84 41.70 -27.75
CA VAL A 58 21.73 40.95 -28.37
C VAL A 58 21.89 39.46 -28.09
N GLU A 59 23.12 38.94 -28.11
CA GLU A 59 23.38 37.57 -27.67
C GLU A 59 23.07 37.37 -26.18
N TYR A 60 23.45 38.31 -25.32
CA TYR A 60 23.11 38.29 -23.90
C TYR A 60 21.60 38.25 -23.67
N LEU A 61 20.84 39.13 -24.33
CA LEU A 61 19.37 39.13 -24.23
C LEU A 61 18.75 37.83 -24.75
N LYS A 62 19.27 37.26 -25.85
CA LYS A 62 18.81 35.94 -26.35
C LYS A 62 19.08 34.82 -25.35
N ASN A 63 20.26 34.83 -24.72
CA ASN A 63 20.62 33.84 -23.71
C ASN A 63 19.77 33.98 -22.45
N GLU A 64 19.49 35.21 -22.01
CA GLU A 64 18.63 35.46 -20.85
C GLU A 64 17.17 35.06 -21.12
N LEU A 65 16.67 35.33 -22.33
CA LEU A 65 15.34 34.93 -22.77
C LEU A 65 15.23 33.40 -22.83
N LYS A 66 16.24 32.72 -23.39
CA LYS A 66 16.32 31.25 -23.39
C LYS A 66 16.33 30.68 -21.98
N ARG A 67 17.09 31.29 -21.06
CA ARG A 67 17.15 30.88 -19.65
C ARG A 67 15.81 31.07 -18.93
N MET A 68 15.10 32.17 -19.21
CA MET A 68 13.75 32.36 -18.68
C MET A 68 12.78 31.31 -19.21
N ASP A 69 12.81 30.98 -20.50
CA ASP A 69 11.97 29.94 -21.08
C ASP A 69 12.25 28.57 -20.44
N GLU A 70 13.52 28.23 -20.24
CA GLU A 70 13.92 26.99 -19.54
C GLU A 70 13.38 26.95 -18.10
N ASN A 71 13.52 28.06 -17.35
CA ASN A 71 12.97 28.17 -16.00
C ASN A 71 11.43 28.10 -15.97
N PHE A 72 10.76 28.69 -16.96
CA PHE A 72 9.31 28.69 -17.05
C PHE A 72 8.79 27.27 -17.31
N ASN A 73 9.42 26.54 -18.23
CA ASN A 73 9.12 25.13 -18.49
C ASN A 73 9.33 24.25 -17.25
N GLU A 74 10.41 24.49 -16.48
CA GLU A 74 10.63 23.78 -15.21
C GLU A 74 9.52 24.10 -14.19
N LEU A 75 9.09 25.35 -14.10
CA LEU A 75 8.00 25.75 -13.22
C LEU A 75 6.68 25.08 -13.62
N GLU A 76 6.34 25.08 -14.90
CA GLU A 76 5.13 24.41 -15.42
C GLU A 76 5.15 22.91 -15.09
N SER A 77 6.30 22.24 -15.27
CA SER A 77 6.45 20.83 -14.91
C SER A 77 6.21 20.59 -13.42
N ARG A 78 6.79 21.43 -12.54
CA ARG A 78 6.59 21.32 -11.09
C ARG A 78 5.15 21.58 -10.67
N VAL A 79 4.46 22.53 -11.31
CA VAL A 79 3.04 22.79 -11.06
C VAL A 79 2.20 21.58 -11.49
N ALA A 80 2.48 20.98 -12.65
CA ALA A 80 1.80 19.77 -13.10
C ALA A 80 1.98 18.59 -12.13
N GLU A 81 3.20 18.37 -11.63
CA GLU A 81 3.48 17.36 -10.59
C GLU A 81 2.71 17.64 -9.29
N MET A 82 2.65 18.91 -8.87
CA MET A 82 1.92 19.30 -7.66
C MET A 82 0.42 19.05 -7.80
N VAL A 83 -0.16 19.36 -8.95
CA VAL A 83 -1.58 19.10 -9.25
C VAL A 83 -1.86 17.59 -9.27
N ALA A 84 -0.96 16.79 -9.85
CA ALA A 84 -1.08 15.33 -9.83
C ALA A 84 -1.03 14.77 -8.40
N MET A 85 -0.13 15.30 -7.56
CA MET A 85 -0.07 14.94 -6.15
C MET A 85 -1.34 15.36 -5.40
N GLU A 86 -1.88 16.55 -5.63
CA GLU A 86 -3.13 16.99 -5.00
C GLU A 86 -4.29 16.05 -5.36
N ALA A 87 -4.41 15.68 -6.63
CA ALA A 87 -5.43 14.74 -7.09
C ALA A 87 -5.30 13.38 -6.39
N TYR A 88 -4.08 12.84 -6.31
CA TYR A 88 -3.78 11.59 -5.61
C TYR A 88 -4.17 11.64 -4.13
N TYR A 89 -3.83 12.74 -3.43
CA TYR A 89 -4.16 12.88 -2.02
C TYR A 89 -5.66 13.07 -1.78
N LYS A 90 -6.37 13.77 -2.69
CA LYS A 90 -7.84 13.85 -2.65
C LYS A 90 -8.50 12.49 -2.78
N GLU A 91 -8.05 11.67 -3.73
CA GLU A 91 -8.56 10.31 -3.91
C GLU A 91 -8.28 9.43 -2.68
N LYS A 92 -7.07 9.50 -2.13
CA LYS A 92 -6.69 8.83 -0.88
C LYS A 92 -7.60 9.23 0.29
N LEU A 93 -7.87 10.52 0.45
CA LEU A 93 -8.74 11.03 1.51
C LEU A 93 -10.16 10.49 1.36
N SER A 94 -10.74 10.55 0.16
CA SER A 94 -12.08 10.01 -0.11
C SER A 94 -12.16 8.50 0.17
N SER A 95 -11.13 7.73 -0.19
CA SER A 95 -11.06 6.30 0.12
C SER A 95 -11.02 6.04 1.64
N LEU A 96 -10.28 6.86 2.39
CA LEU A 96 -10.23 6.75 3.84
C LEU A 96 -11.55 7.14 4.51
N GLU A 97 -12.22 8.18 4.02
CA GLU A 97 -13.55 8.60 4.50
C GLU A 97 -14.57 7.48 4.33
N ASN A 98 -14.64 6.85 3.15
CA ASN A 98 -15.51 5.71 2.90
C ASN A 98 -15.22 4.54 3.85
N LYS A 99 -13.94 4.25 4.10
CA LYS A 99 -13.54 3.18 5.02
C LYS A 99 -13.91 3.49 6.48
N ILE A 100 -13.82 4.77 6.88
CA ILE A 100 -14.28 5.21 8.20
C ILE A 100 -15.79 5.03 8.31
N GLU A 101 -16.55 5.36 7.25
CA GLU A 101 -18.01 5.17 7.23
C GLU A 101 -18.39 3.70 7.35
N GLU A 102 -17.75 2.80 6.58
CA GLU A 102 -17.95 1.35 6.67
C GLU A 102 -17.67 0.82 8.09
N MET A 103 -16.51 1.15 8.66
CA MET A 103 -16.16 0.75 10.03
C MET A 103 -17.13 1.31 11.07
N THR A 104 -17.63 2.53 10.86
CA THR A 104 -18.59 3.15 11.77
C THR A 104 -19.92 2.40 11.75
N GLU A 105 -20.37 1.95 10.58
CA GLU A 105 -21.58 1.16 10.45
C GLU A 105 -21.43 -0.23 11.09
N GLU A 106 -20.30 -0.91 10.86
CA GLU A 106 -19.98 -2.17 11.54
C GLU A 106 -19.98 -2.02 13.06
N MET A 107 -19.42 -0.92 13.57
CA MET A 107 -19.38 -0.65 15.02
C MET A 107 -20.78 -0.42 15.59
N LYS A 108 -21.70 0.23 14.86
CA LYS A 108 -23.10 0.35 15.28
C LYS A 108 -23.77 -1.01 15.38
N VAL A 109 -23.56 -1.89 14.40
CA VAL A 109 -24.11 -3.26 14.41
C VAL A 109 -23.60 -4.03 15.63
N LEU A 110 -22.29 -3.99 15.89
CA LEU A 110 -21.68 -4.66 17.04
C LEU A 110 -22.21 -4.12 18.38
N LEU A 111 -22.44 -2.81 18.48
CA LEU A 111 -23.04 -2.20 19.67
C LEU A 111 -24.49 -2.67 19.87
N LEU A 112 -25.30 -2.72 18.81
CA LEU A 112 -26.67 -3.24 18.88
C LEU A 112 -26.70 -4.72 19.30
N GLU A 113 -25.79 -5.54 18.78
CA GLU A 113 -25.66 -6.94 19.18
C GLU A 113 -25.22 -7.09 20.64
N ARG A 114 -24.31 -6.24 21.11
CA ARG A 114 -23.92 -6.19 22.52
C ARG A 114 -25.12 -5.84 23.41
N THR A 115 -25.86 -4.78 23.09
CA THR A 115 -27.05 -4.38 23.84
C THR A 115 -28.08 -5.50 23.87
N ARG A 116 -28.34 -6.15 22.73
CA ARG A 116 -29.24 -7.32 22.67
C ARG A 116 -28.77 -8.47 23.55
N ARG A 117 -27.46 -8.76 23.56
CA ARG A 117 -26.90 -9.79 24.46
C ARG A 117 -27.09 -9.41 25.92
N ASP A 118 -26.82 -8.17 26.29
CA ASP A 118 -26.96 -7.67 27.67
C ASP A 118 -28.43 -7.76 28.14
N GLU A 119 -29.39 -7.43 27.29
CA GLU A 119 -30.83 -7.62 27.56
C GLU A 119 -31.19 -9.09 27.81
N ILE A 120 -30.67 -10.01 26.97
CA ILE A 120 -30.88 -11.45 27.14
C ILE A 120 -30.27 -11.94 28.46
N PHE A 121 -29.07 -11.48 28.80
CA PHE A 121 -28.41 -11.82 30.07
C PHE A 121 -29.21 -11.33 31.26
N SER A 122 -29.69 -10.08 31.23
CA SER A 122 -30.54 -9.52 32.29
C SER A 122 -31.86 -10.29 32.44
N SER A 123 -32.51 -10.63 31.33
CA SER A 123 -33.73 -11.45 31.33
C SER A 123 -33.50 -12.86 31.90
N LYS A 124 -32.37 -13.50 31.56
CA LYS A 124 -32.01 -14.79 32.13
C LYS A 124 -31.72 -14.69 33.62
N GLU A 125 -30.98 -13.67 34.05
CA GLU A 125 -30.65 -13.46 35.46
C GLU A 125 -31.91 -13.27 36.31
N THR A 126 -32.87 -12.46 35.83
CA THR A 126 -34.17 -12.26 36.50
C THR A 126 -34.96 -13.56 36.56
N PHE A 127 -35.05 -14.31 35.46
CA PHE A 127 -35.70 -15.62 35.44
C PHE A 127 -35.10 -16.60 36.45
N TYR A 128 -33.76 -16.71 36.52
CA TYR A 128 -33.09 -17.60 37.48
C TYR A 128 -33.28 -17.15 38.92
N LYS A 129 -33.31 -15.84 39.19
CA LYS A 129 -33.62 -15.29 40.52
C LYS A 129 -35.04 -15.65 40.95
N GLU A 130 -36.03 -15.48 40.07
CA GLU A 130 -37.43 -15.86 40.33
C GLU A 130 -37.59 -17.35 40.55
N GLN A 131 -36.96 -18.18 39.71
CA GLN A 131 -37.02 -19.64 39.85
C GLN A 131 -36.38 -20.11 41.16
N THR A 132 -35.27 -19.50 41.56
CA THR A 132 -34.62 -19.75 42.85
C THR A 132 -35.52 -19.35 44.03
N ALA A 133 -36.20 -18.20 43.94
CA ALA A 133 -37.14 -17.76 44.96
C ALA A 133 -38.34 -18.70 45.10
N ALA A 134 -38.93 -19.12 43.97
CA ALA A 134 -40.02 -20.08 43.94
C ALA A 134 -39.63 -21.44 44.52
N LEU A 135 -38.43 -21.94 44.20
CA LEU A 135 -37.88 -23.17 44.78
C LEU A 135 -37.67 -23.03 46.29
N LYS A 136 -37.11 -21.92 46.76
CA LYS A 136 -36.97 -21.63 48.20
C LYS A 136 -38.31 -21.63 48.90
N GLU A 137 -39.35 -21.05 48.29
CA GLU A 137 -40.70 -21.06 48.86
C GLU A 137 -41.30 -22.47 48.92
N GLN A 138 -41.12 -23.28 47.87
CA GLN A 138 -41.56 -24.67 47.87
C GLN A 138 -40.83 -25.51 48.92
N VAL A 139 -39.51 -25.35 49.05
CA VAL A 139 -38.71 -25.99 50.10
C VAL A 139 -39.21 -25.59 51.48
N ALA A 140 -39.44 -24.29 51.73
CA ALA A 140 -39.98 -23.81 53.00
C ALA A 140 -41.38 -24.40 53.30
N LYS A 141 -42.26 -24.51 52.29
CA LYS A 141 -43.57 -25.17 52.44
C LYS A 141 -43.44 -26.65 52.79
N LEU A 142 -42.50 -27.37 52.16
CA LEU A 142 -42.23 -28.78 52.44
C LEU A 142 -41.62 -28.97 53.83
N GLU A 143 -40.70 -28.11 54.25
CA GLU A 143 -40.12 -28.12 55.59
C GLU A 143 -41.17 -27.86 56.66
N LYS A 144 -42.07 -26.91 56.43
CA LYS A 144 -43.22 -26.61 57.29
C LYS A 144 -44.16 -27.82 57.39
N ARG A 145 -44.55 -28.44 56.27
CA ARG A 145 -45.35 -29.67 56.28
C ARG A 145 -44.64 -30.83 56.97
N ARG A 146 -43.32 -30.94 56.85
CA ARG A 146 -42.53 -31.97 57.55
C ARG A 146 -42.53 -31.74 59.07
N GLN A 147 -42.44 -30.49 59.52
CA GLN A 147 -42.54 -30.15 60.94
C GLN A 147 -43.95 -30.40 61.47
N GLU A 148 -44.98 -29.97 60.74
CA GLU A 148 -46.39 -30.20 61.08
C GLU A 148 -46.76 -31.69 61.04
N GLY A 149 -46.21 -32.45 60.09
CA GLY A 149 -46.35 -33.90 59.99
C GLY A 149 -45.65 -34.66 61.12
N ARG A 150 -44.54 -34.14 61.66
CA ARG A 150 -43.96 -34.67 62.91
C ARG A 150 -44.87 -34.41 64.12
N SER A 151 -45.62 -33.30 64.12
CA SER A 151 -46.63 -33.00 65.15
C SER A 151 -47.92 -33.82 65.00
N GLN A 152 -48.23 -34.33 63.80
CA GLN A 152 -49.42 -35.16 63.53
C GLN A 152 -49.18 -36.68 63.49
N SER A 153 -47.93 -37.15 63.38
CA SER A 153 -47.61 -38.60 63.33
C SER A 153 -47.82 -39.38 64.65
N LEU A 154 -48.40 -38.74 65.68
CA LEU A 154 -48.90 -39.42 66.88
C LEU A 154 -50.28 -40.10 66.69
N LYS A 155 -50.87 -40.06 65.49
CA LYS A 155 -52.07 -40.86 65.18
C LYS A 155 -51.90 -41.60 63.85
N ARG A 156 -51.65 -42.91 63.97
CA ARG A 156 -51.77 -43.90 62.91
C ARG A 156 -53.24 -44.01 62.45
N PRO A 157 -53.55 -43.90 61.16
CA PRO A 157 -54.74 -44.50 60.59
C PRO A 157 -54.45 -45.96 60.25
N SER A 158 -55.41 -46.81 60.58
CA SER A 158 -55.49 -48.24 60.29
C SER A 158 -55.48 -48.53 58.79
N GLY A 159 -54.87 -49.66 58.42
CA GLY A 159 -54.74 -50.14 57.06
C GLY A 159 -56.08 -50.40 56.38
N ASP A 160 -56.14 -49.93 55.13
CA ASP A 160 -56.84 -50.50 53.98
C ASP A 160 -56.54 -49.69 52.69
N ASP A 161 -55.83 -48.55 52.77
CA ASP A 161 -55.40 -47.71 51.62
C ASP A 161 -54.01 -48.06 51.03
N GLN A 162 -53.38 -49.17 51.47
CA GLN A 162 -51.96 -49.43 51.21
C GLN A 162 -51.66 -49.85 49.77
N ASP A 163 -52.60 -50.54 49.12
CA ASP A 163 -52.41 -51.09 47.77
C ASP A 163 -52.59 -50.03 46.65
N GLU A 164 -53.48 -49.05 46.84
CA GLU A 164 -53.66 -47.92 45.90
C GLU A 164 -52.49 -46.93 45.98
N ALA A 165 -51.96 -46.69 47.18
CA ALA A 165 -50.79 -45.84 47.39
C ALA A 165 -49.52 -46.43 46.73
N GLU A 166 -49.34 -47.74 46.78
CA GLU A 166 -48.21 -48.43 46.15
C GLU A 166 -48.31 -48.42 44.60
N TYR A 167 -49.52 -48.51 44.06
CA TYR A 167 -49.77 -48.39 42.62
C TYR A 167 -49.47 -46.98 42.09
N ASP A 168 -49.89 -45.94 42.81
CA ASP A 168 -49.63 -44.54 42.45
C ASP A 168 -48.14 -44.20 42.54
N ILE A 169 -47.41 -44.73 43.54
CA ILE A 169 -45.95 -44.57 43.64
C ILE A 169 -45.26 -45.18 42.42
N GLN A 170 -45.58 -46.43 42.05
CA GLN A 170 -44.98 -47.09 40.89
C GLN A 170 -45.32 -46.42 39.55
N ARG A 171 -46.50 -45.77 39.46
CA ARG A 171 -46.90 -44.99 38.28
C ARG A 171 -46.08 -43.71 38.17
N VAL A 172 -45.94 -42.99 39.27
CA VAL A 172 -45.13 -41.77 39.35
C VAL A 172 -43.66 -42.10 39.04
N GLU A 173 -43.10 -43.15 39.63
CA GLU A 173 -41.73 -43.60 39.35
C GLU A 173 -41.51 -43.92 37.86
N ARG A 174 -42.45 -44.62 37.22
CA ARG A 174 -42.39 -44.88 35.78
C ARG A 174 -42.46 -43.61 34.94
N GLU A 175 -43.31 -42.65 35.31
CA GLU A 175 -43.41 -41.38 34.61
C GLU A 175 -42.14 -40.52 34.77
N TRP A 176 -41.53 -40.53 35.96
CA TRP A 176 -40.25 -39.87 36.22
C TRP A 176 -39.10 -40.53 35.46
N ALA A 177 -39.05 -41.86 35.40
CA ALA A 177 -38.07 -42.60 34.60
C ALA A 177 -38.16 -42.23 33.11
N LEU A 178 -39.37 -42.19 32.54
CA LEU A 178 -39.58 -41.79 31.14
C LEU A 178 -39.16 -40.35 30.87
N ARG A 179 -39.44 -39.42 31.80
CA ARG A 179 -38.99 -38.02 31.70
C ARG A 179 -37.47 -37.91 31.80
N TYR A 180 -36.84 -38.69 32.68
CA TYR A 180 -35.40 -38.74 32.82
C TYR A 180 -34.73 -39.25 31.54
N ASP A 181 -35.23 -40.36 30.97
CA ASP A 181 -34.69 -40.92 29.73
C ASP A 181 -34.82 -39.93 28.56
N LYS A 182 -35.95 -39.20 28.48
CA LYS A 182 -36.15 -38.15 27.49
C LYS A 182 -35.13 -37.03 27.65
N LEU A 183 -34.95 -36.51 28.87
CA LEU A 183 -33.97 -35.45 29.16
C LEU A 183 -32.53 -35.91 28.91
N LEU A 184 -32.22 -37.17 29.19
CA LEU A 184 -30.92 -37.77 28.92
C LEU A 184 -30.66 -37.85 27.41
N ALA A 185 -31.65 -38.26 26.62
CA ALA A 185 -31.56 -38.28 25.16
C ALA A 185 -31.38 -36.88 24.58
N GLU A 186 -32.12 -35.89 25.08
CA GLU A 186 -31.96 -34.47 24.69
C GLU A 186 -30.56 -33.96 25.03
N LYS A 187 -30.05 -34.26 26.23
CA LYS A 187 -28.68 -33.90 26.65
C LYS A 187 -27.63 -34.49 25.69
N ILE A 188 -27.71 -35.79 25.41
CA ILE A 188 -26.77 -36.47 24.51
C ILE A 188 -26.83 -35.85 23.10
N THR A 189 -28.02 -35.53 22.62
CA THR A 189 -28.20 -34.88 21.31
C THR A 189 -27.57 -33.49 21.29
N MET A 190 -27.79 -32.67 22.32
CA MET A 190 -27.19 -31.34 22.39
C MET A 190 -25.66 -31.40 22.52
N GLU A 191 -25.14 -32.33 23.32
CA GLU A 191 -23.71 -32.52 23.51
C GLU A 191 -23.02 -32.97 22.21
N THR A 192 -23.64 -33.89 21.46
CA THR A 192 -23.11 -34.34 20.16
C THR A 192 -23.15 -33.24 19.10
N LEU A 193 -24.22 -32.42 19.06
CA LEU A 193 -24.28 -31.24 18.19
C LEU A 193 -23.23 -30.21 18.54
N TYR A 194 -23.02 -29.94 19.83
CA TYR A 194 -21.98 -29.03 20.30
C TYR A 194 -20.59 -29.51 19.89
N GLN A 195 -20.27 -30.79 20.14
CA GLN A 195 -18.98 -31.37 19.75
C GLN A 195 -18.76 -31.32 18.22
N ARG A 196 -19.81 -31.53 17.43
CA ARG A 196 -19.74 -31.39 15.97
C ARG A 196 -19.43 -29.94 15.58
N LYS A 197 -20.15 -28.98 16.15
CA LYS A 197 -19.95 -27.54 15.89
C LYS A 197 -18.56 -27.07 16.30
N ASP A 198 -18.05 -27.55 17.42
CA ASP A 198 -16.69 -27.25 17.87
C ASP A 198 -15.63 -27.80 16.91
N ARG A 199 -15.84 -28.99 16.33
CA ARG A 199 -14.96 -29.53 15.27
C ARG A 199 -15.03 -28.70 13.98
N GLU A 200 -16.23 -28.32 13.55
CA GLU A 200 -16.43 -27.45 12.38
C GLU A 200 -15.71 -26.11 12.58
N TYR A 201 -15.88 -25.47 13.73
CA TYR A 201 -15.19 -24.21 14.07
C TYR A 201 -13.67 -24.35 14.05
N ARG A 202 -13.11 -25.43 14.62
CA ARG A 202 -11.66 -25.67 14.55
C ARG A 202 -11.16 -25.87 13.12
N GLN A 203 -11.95 -26.50 12.26
CA GLN A 203 -11.63 -26.67 10.84
C GLN A 203 -11.66 -25.34 10.09
N GLU A 204 -12.71 -24.53 10.29
CA GLU A 204 -12.83 -23.18 9.73
C GLU A 204 -11.66 -22.29 10.16
N MET A 205 -11.29 -22.30 11.45
CA MET A 205 -10.14 -21.58 11.96
C MET A 205 -8.81 -22.07 11.34
N SER A 206 -8.68 -23.36 11.07
CA SER A 206 -7.49 -23.90 10.39
C SER A 206 -7.43 -23.46 8.92
N ALA A 207 -8.57 -23.47 8.22
CA ALA A 207 -8.66 -23.01 6.83
C ALA A 207 -8.31 -21.52 6.73
N MET A 208 -8.90 -20.69 7.60
CA MET A 208 -8.60 -19.25 7.64
C MET A 208 -7.12 -18.97 7.94
N LYS A 209 -6.48 -19.75 8.83
CA LYS A 209 -5.03 -19.64 9.05
C LYS A 209 -4.24 -19.95 7.78
N GLN A 210 -4.60 -21.00 7.05
CA GLN A 210 -3.94 -21.35 5.78
C GLN A 210 -4.12 -20.27 4.72
N GLU A 211 -5.30 -19.68 4.60
CA GLU A 211 -5.56 -18.55 3.70
C GLU A 211 -4.68 -17.33 4.06
N VAL A 212 -4.56 -16.99 5.35
CA VAL A 212 -3.67 -15.92 5.80
C VAL A 212 -2.20 -16.20 5.43
N TYR A 213 -1.74 -17.44 5.59
CA TYR A 213 -0.39 -17.82 5.14
C TYR A 213 -0.23 -17.67 3.63
N ALA A 214 -1.19 -18.14 2.83
CA ALA A 214 -1.16 -18.03 1.38
C ALA A 214 -1.15 -16.56 0.92
N LEU A 215 -1.96 -15.69 1.53
CA LEU A 215 -1.97 -14.26 1.25
C LEU A 215 -0.64 -13.59 1.62
N ARG A 216 -0.05 -13.98 2.76
CA ARG A 216 1.26 -13.46 3.18
C ARG A 216 2.36 -13.86 2.21
N ASP A 217 2.34 -15.10 1.73
CA ASP A 217 3.29 -15.58 0.72
C ASP A 217 3.05 -14.92 -0.64
N SER A 218 1.79 -14.72 -1.06
CA SER A 218 1.44 -13.97 -2.26
C SER A 218 2.01 -12.55 -2.21
N LEU A 219 1.81 -11.84 -1.09
CA LEU A 219 2.35 -10.49 -0.89
C LEU A 219 3.89 -10.48 -0.89
N ARG A 220 4.54 -11.52 -0.33
CA ARG A 220 6.00 -11.64 -0.38
C ARG A 220 6.48 -11.79 -1.83
N LEU A 221 5.83 -12.65 -2.61
CA LEU A 221 6.16 -12.87 -4.01
C LEU A 221 5.93 -11.61 -4.86
N GLU A 222 4.84 -10.88 -4.65
CA GLU A 222 4.59 -9.60 -5.33
C GLU A 222 5.71 -8.59 -5.07
N ARG A 223 6.21 -8.51 -3.83
CA ARG A 223 7.36 -7.65 -3.49
C ARG A 223 8.64 -8.10 -4.20
N GLU A 224 8.88 -9.40 -4.29
CA GLU A 224 10.03 -9.95 -5.03
C GLU A 224 9.92 -9.65 -6.53
N VAL A 225 8.72 -9.79 -7.13
CA VAL A 225 8.47 -9.44 -8.54
C VAL A 225 8.69 -7.95 -8.79
N MET A 226 8.14 -7.05 -7.96
CA MET A 226 8.37 -5.61 -8.11
C MET A 226 9.86 -5.23 -8.01
N ALA A 227 10.63 -5.91 -7.14
CA ALA A 227 12.07 -5.69 -7.05
C ALA A 227 12.79 -6.15 -8.32
N LEU A 228 12.41 -7.31 -8.88
CA LEU A 228 12.97 -7.80 -10.15
C LEU A 228 12.60 -6.91 -11.34
N GLU A 229 11.37 -6.39 -11.39
CA GLU A 229 10.94 -5.44 -12.43
C GLU A 229 11.73 -4.12 -12.35
N TYR A 230 11.99 -3.62 -11.14
CA TYR A 230 12.84 -2.46 -10.93
C TYR A 230 14.28 -2.70 -11.40
N ASP A 231 14.86 -3.85 -11.06
CA ASP A 231 16.20 -4.22 -11.51
C ASP A 231 16.24 -4.38 -13.03
N GLN A 232 15.22 -5.00 -13.65
CA GLN A 232 15.10 -5.12 -15.10
C GLN A 232 15.08 -3.75 -15.79
N ALA A 233 14.27 -2.80 -15.30
CA ALA A 233 14.24 -1.45 -15.84
C ALA A 233 15.60 -0.73 -15.73
N ASN A 234 16.37 -1.02 -14.68
CA ASN A 234 17.73 -0.50 -14.55
C ASN A 234 18.70 -1.17 -15.52
N PHE A 235 18.59 -2.48 -15.76
CA PHE A 235 19.38 -3.18 -16.77
C PHE A 235 19.10 -2.63 -18.17
N GLU A 236 17.86 -2.32 -18.51
CA GLU A 236 17.49 -1.71 -19.80
C GLU A 236 18.13 -0.32 -19.97
N LYS A 237 18.14 0.51 -18.91
CA LYS A 237 18.85 1.81 -18.92
C LYS A 237 20.36 1.64 -19.09
N LEU A 238 20.95 0.68 -18.38
CA LEU A 238 22.39 0.37 -18.51
C LEU A 238 22.71 -0.11 -19.92
N GLN A 239 21.87 -0.94 -20.52
CA GLN A 239 22.04 -1.38 -21.90
C GLN A 239 21.98 -0.21 -22.87
N SER A 240 21.01 0.70 -22.73
CA SER A 240 20.95 1.91 -23.56
C SER A 240 22.19 2.80 -23.43
N LEU A 241 22.75 2.93 -22.22
CA LEU A 241 24.00 3.67 -22.00
C LEU A 241 25.20 2.97 -22.65
N ILE A 242 25.26 1.63 -22.60
CA ILE A 242 26.28 0.84 -23.30
C ILE A 242 26.16 1.06 -24.81
N ASP A 243 24.96 0.95 -25.37
CA ASP A 243 24.72 1.15 -26.80
C ASP A 243 25.15 2.57 -27.25
N GLN A 244 24.85 3.58 -26.44
CA GLN A 244 25.30 4.97 -26.66
C GLN A 244 26.82 5.10 -26.63
N LEU A 245 27.50 4.42 -25.69
CA LEU A 245 28.96 4.41 -25.62
C LEU A 245 29.57 3.69 -26.82
N GLU A 246 29.01 2.57 -27.26
CA GLU A 246 29.45 1.83 -28.43
C GLU A 246 29.29 2.66 -29.72
N GLU A 247 28.18 3.40 -29.86
CA GLU A 247 27.97 4.38 -30.93
C GLU A 247 29.07 5.45 -30.92
N LEU A 248 29.33 6.08 -29.77
CA LEU A 248 30.38 7.10 -29.63
C LEU A 248 31.78 6.56 -29.96
N VAL A 249 32.10 5.34 -29.51
CA VAL A 249 33.37 4.68 -29.82
C VAL A 249 33.49 4.41 -31.32
N ARG A 250 32.43 3.94 -31.97
CA ARG A 250 32.42 3.72 -33.42
C ARG A 250 32.54 5.02 -34.19
N GLN A 251 31.81 6.07 -33.80
CA GLN A 251 31.91 7.39 -34.39
C GLN A 251 33.33 7.94 -34.29
N LYS A 252 33.97 7.81 -33.12
CA LYS A 252 35.36 8.18 -32.92
C LYS A 252 36.31 7.40 -33.83
N ARG A 253 36.15 6.06 -33.96
CA ARG A 253 36.97 5.25 -34.88
C ARG A 253 36.83 5.71 -36.33
N ILE A 254 35.62 6.03 -36.77
CA ILE A 254 35.36 6.55 -38.13
C ILE A 254 36.03 7.90 -38.32
N ASP A 255 35.93 8.80 -37.34
CA ASP A 255 36.54 10.12 -37.43
C ASP A 255 38.07 10.05 -37.41
N THR A 256 38.67 9.16 -36.60
CA THR A 256 40.12 8.88 -36.67
C THR A 256 40.53 8.33 -38.04
N GLN A 257 39.78 7.36 -38.60
CA GLN A 257 40.06 6.85 -39.95
C GLN A 257 39.90 7.91 -41.06
N LYS A 258 39.00 8.88 -40.89
CA LYS A 258 38.88 10.02 -41.83
C LYS A 258 40.06 10.98 -41.72
N PHE A 259 40.60 11.21 -40.52
CA PHE A 259 41.83 11.97 -40.32
C PHE A 259 43.04 11.26 -40.93
N ASP A 260 43.17 9.95 -40.75
CA ASP A 260 44.26 9.17 -41.36
C ASP A 260 44.18 9.17 -42.89
N ASN A 261 42.98 9.08 -43.47
CA ASN A 261 42.80 9.18 -44.93
C ASN A 261 42.96 10.61 -45.50
N ALA A 262 42.80 11.65 -44.67
CA ALA A 262 43.05 13.04 -45.06
C ALA A 262 44.55 13.39 -45.01
N GLU A 263 45.33 12.79 -44.12
CA GLU A 263 46.80 12.97 -44.06
C GLU A 263 47.56 12.11 -45.09
N VAL A 264 46.98 11.03 -45.61
CA VAL A 264 47.57 10.21 -46.69
C VAL A 264 47.48 10.88 -48.07
N GLY A 265 46.84 12.04 -48.18
CA GLY A 265 46.83 12.86 -49.40
C GLY A 265 48.12 13.67 -49.66
N GLU A 266 49.06 13.78 -48.71
CA GLU A 266 50.19 14.71 -48.88
C GLU A 266 51.58 14.21 -48.43
N LYS A 267 51.73 12.94 -48.05
CA LYS A 267 53.06 12.38 -47.75
C LYS A 267 53.23 10.97 -48.31
N ASP A 268 53.39 10.90 -49.62
CA ASP A 268 54.11 9.78 -50.21
C ASP A 268 55.61 9.90 -49.83
N ARG A 269 56.19 8.76 -49.42
CA ARG A 269 57.62 8.45 -49.27
C ARG A 269 58.34 8.96 -48.01
N LEU A 270 58.53 8.06 -47.03
CA LEU A 270 59.87 7.63 -46.59
C LEU A 270 59.80 6.48 -45.56
N TYR A 271 60.33 5.34 -46.00
CA TYR A 271 60.80 4.14 -45.30
C TYR A 271 59.91 2.88 -45.14
N PRO A 272 60.49 1.67 -45.33
CA PRO A 272 59.79 0.39 -45.39
C PRO A 272 60.01 -0.51 -44.13
N ASN A 273 59.00 -1.36 -43.89
CA ASN A 273 58.97 -2.65 -43.15
C ASN A 273 59.42 -2.72 -41.67
N HIS A 274 58.57 -3.38 -40.86
CA HIS A 274 58.80 -4.42 -39.83
C HIS A 274 57.50 -4.51 -38.99
N SER A 275 56.88 -5.63 -38.63
CA SER A 275 57.09 -7.06 -38.80
C SER A 275 55.76 -7.74 -38.44
N GLU A 276 55.29 -8.66 -39.28
CA GLU A 276 54.28 -9.66 -38.92
C GLU A 276 54.97 -10.74 -38.07
N GLU A 277 54.58 -10.84 -36.81
CA GLU A 277 54.88 -11.96 -35.88
C GLU A 277 53.64 -12.06 -34.98
N GLU A 278 53.08 -13.20 -34.60
CA GLU A 278 53.21 -14.60 -34.98
C GLU A 278 52.01 -15.23 -34.25
N TYR A 279 51.02 -15.72 -34.99
CA TYR A 279 49.96 -16.57 -34.43
C TYR A 279 50.47 -18.01 -34.54
N VAL A 280 50.50 -18.76 -33.44
CA VAL A 280 50.03 -20.16 -33.29
C VAL A 280 50.51 -20.79 -31.95
N ASN A 281 49.53 -20.91 -31.05
CA ASN A 281 49.11 -22.06 -30.22
C ASN A 281 49.95 -22.73 -29.11
N GLU A 282 49.15 -23.19 -28.13
CA GLU A 282 49.23 -24.38 -27.26
C GLU A 282 49.82 -24.21 -25.85
N ARG A 283 48.92 -24.22 -24.85
CA ARG A 283 48.75 -25.36 -23.93
C ARG A 283 47.55 -25.21 -23.00
N ASP A 284 46.64 -26.17 -23.11
CA ASP A 284 45.78 -26.65 -22.04
C ASP A 284 46.62 -27.28 -20.90
N ASP A 285 45.97 -27.44 -19.75
CA ASP A 285 46.37 -28.11 -18.50
C ASP A 285 47.05 -27.25 -17.41
N GLU A 286 46.24 -26.62 -16.56
CA GLU A 286 46.35 -26.79 -15.09
C GLU A 286 45.06 -26.34 -14.35
N LEU A 287 44.26 -27.33 -13.96
CA LEU A 287 43.24 -27.25 -12.91
C LEU A 287 43.94 -27.13 -11.54
N GLY A 288 43.56 -26.15 -10.72
CA GLY A 288 43.97 -26.14 -9.30
C GLY A 288 43.54 -24.90 -8.51
N GLU A 289 42.44 -25.03 -7.76
CA GLU A 289 42.13 -24.29 -6.52
C GLU A 289 42.05 -22.76 -6.53
N ILE A 290 40.83 -22.19 -6.66
CA ILE A 290 40.33 -21.20 -5.68
C ILE A 290 38.84 -21.46 -5.44
N ARG A 291 38.56 -22.24 -4.38
CA ARG A 291 37.27 -22.26 -3.68
C ARG A 291 37.21 -21.09 -2.69
N ASP A 292 36.00 -20.58 -2.50
CA ASP A 292 35.51 -19.91 -1.29
C ASP A 292 36.09 -18.53 -0.92
N ILE A 293 35.69 -17.48 -1.64
CA ILE A 293 35.58 -16.13 -1.05
C ILE A 293 34.31 -15.43 -1.56
N ASN A 294 33.15 -15.76 -0.99
CA ASN A 294 32.14 -14.75 -0.66
C ASN A 294 31.07 -15.28 0.32
N ALA A 295 31.47 -15.55 1.56
CA ALA A 295 30.55 -15.79 2.65
C ALA A 295 31.09 -15.08 3.89
N ASN A 296 30.80 -13.77 4.03
CA ASN A 296 30.77 -13.06 5.32
C ASN A 296 30.36 -11.58 5.15
N HIS A 297 29.11 -11.32 4.80
CA HIS A 297 28.44 -10.06 5.15
C HIS A 297 26.99 -10.33 5.57
N ALA A 298 26.85 -11.13 6.63
CA ALA A 298 25.62 -11.21 7.41
C ALA A 298 26.00 -11.25 8.89
N LYS A 299 25.87 -10.10 9.58
CA LYS A 299 25.64 -9.93 11.04
C LYS A 299 25.90 -8.49 11.45
N LYS A 300 24.86 -7.64 11.39
CA LYS A 300 24.60 -6.61 12.41
C LYS A 300 23.08 -6.43 12.51
N ARG A 301 22.47 -7.09 13.50
CA ARG A 301 21.10 -6.81 13.97
C ARG A 301 21.10 -5.44 14.66
N PRO A 302 20.07 -4.61 14.50
CA PRO A 302 19.76 -3.56 15.46
C PRO A 302 19.18 -4.18 16.74
N PRO A 303 19.33 -3.53 17.91
CA PRO A 303 18.88 -4.07 19.19
C PRO A 303 17.36 -4.01 19.34
N ASP A 304 16.78 -5.09 19.86
CA ASP A 304 15.41 -5.14 20.35
C ASP A 304 15.27 -4.19 21.54
N SER A 305 14.41 -3.18 21.39
CA SER A 305 13.93 -2.33 22.47
C SER A 305 12.47 -1.99 22.19
N VAL A 306 11.57 -2.85 22.68
CA VAL A 306 10.23 -2.42 23.08
C VAL A 306 9.86 -3.21 24.32
N GLY A 307 9.52 -2.45 25.36
CA GLY A 307 9.27 -2.95 26.71
C GLY A 307 8.12 -3.94 26.77
N SER A 308 8.38 -5.03 27.49
CA SER A 308 7.35 -5.82 28.15
C SER A 308 7.07 -5.16 29.50
N LEU A 309 5.95 -4.44 29.59
CA LEU A 309 5.31 -4.04 30.83
C LEU A 309 3.81 -4.02 30.57
N GLU A 310 3.13 -5.05 31.08
CA GLU A 310 1.72 -5.14 31.51
C GLU A 310 1.51 -6.63 31.89
N SER A 311 2.00 -7.01 33.06
CA SER A 311 1.23 -7.18 34.31
C SER A 311 0.50 -8.54 34.37
N GLU A 312 1.24 -9.58 34.77
CA GLU A 312 0.68 -10.73 35.47
C GLU A 312 0.37 -10.28 36.90
N GLU A 313 -0.85 -9.82 37.13
CA GLU A 313 -1.42 -9.77 38.47
C GLU A 313 -2.13 -11.10 38.79
N GLU A 314 -1.81 -11.57 39.99
CA GLU A 314 -2.32 -12.69 40.74
C GLU A 314 -3.82 -12.95 40.60
N LEU A 315 -4.20 -14.23 40.53
CA LEU A 315 -5.32 -14.73 41.31
C LEU A 315 -5.05 -16.16 41.78
N ILE A 316 -4.49 -16.21 42.98
CA ILE A 316 -4.57 -17.33 43.91
C ILE A 316 -6.06 -17.60 44.15
N ILE A 317 -6.52 -18.82 43.85
CA ILE A 317 -7.72 -19.36 44.50
C ILE A 317 -7.32 -20.68 45.14
N GLU A 318 -7.17 -20.60 46.46
CA GLU A 318 -7.13 -21.72 47.39
C GLU A 318 -8.35 -22.61 47.17
N SER A 319 -8.12 -23.91 47.02
CA SER A 319 -9.18 -24.91 47.17
C SER A 319 -9.16 -25.41 48.61
N ASN A 320 -10.22 -25.08 49.36
CA ASN A 320 -10.70 -25.88 50.49
C ASN A 320 -11.48 -27.09 49.98
#